data_AF-A0AAV0TDI7-F1
#
_entry.id   AF-A0AAV0TDI7-F1
#
_cell.length_a   1.000
_cell.length_b   1.000
_cell.length_c   1.000
_cell.angle_alpha   90.00
_cell.angle_beta   90.00
_cell.angle_gamma   90.00
#
_symmetry.space_group_name_H-M   'P 1'
#
loop_
_entity.id
_entity.type
_entity.pdbx_description
1 polymer ?
#
loop_
_entity_poly.entity_id
_entity_poly.type
_entity_poly.pdbx_seq_one_letter_code
_entity_poly.pdbx_strand_id
1 'polypeptide(L)'
;MTLIRQCKTSTGEIALPRYDKSKHNGRGDRAPLSEWDCKQGPLDVLLLEGWCMGFQAIDDSCSKLSEHMKVVNMELRAFDKLYEELDGLIRMKIEDLDWVYEWREQPEQLLREADKPAMTPNEVRDFVDRFMPAYKTYLKELYTDPSHGRTASARSRQQMRSSSYLATIPRLVFSITADREPATKPIEFNFTSETLKD
;
A
#
# COMPACT_ATOMS: atom_id res chain seq x y z
N MET A 1 -5.52 -20.63 8.86
CA MET A 1 -4.95 -20.27 7.54
C MET A 1 -5.34 -18.83 7.24
N THR A 2 -4.41 -18.02 6.73
CA THR A 2 -4.73 -16.65 6.27
C THR A 2 -5.55 -16.72 4.97
N LEU A 3 -6.36 -15.70 4.68
CA LEU A 3 -7.14 -15.64 3.44
C LEU A 3 -6.23 -15.71 2.20
N ILE A 4 -5.07 -15.05 2.24
CA ILE A 4 -4.11 -15.04 1.12
C ILE A 4 -3.58 -16.46 0.86
N ARG A 5 -3.23 -17.20 1.91
CA ARG A 5 -2.83 -18.59 1.76
C ARG A 5 -3.97 -19.46 1.22
N GLN A 6 -5.21 -19.19 1.63
CA GLN A 6 -6.38 -19.87 1.06
C GLN A 6 -6.50 -19.56 -0.45
N CYS A 7 -6.34 -18.31 -0.88
CA CYS A 7 -6.30 -17.93 -2.30
C CYS A 7 -5.24 -18.70 -3.09
N LYS A 8 -4.08 -18.96 -2.48
CA LYS A 8 -2.97 -19.69 -3.10
C LYS A 8 -3.18 -21.21 -3.19
N THR A 9 -3.83 -21.82 -2.20
CA THR A 9 -3.79 -23.30 -2.04
C THR A 9 -5.13 -24.01 -2.02
N SER A 10 -6.25 -23.29 -1.83
CA SER A 10 -7.57 -23.91 -1.73
C SER A 10 -8.00 -24.48 -3.08
N THR A 11 -8.51 -25.70 -3.10
CA THR A 11 -9.16 -26.33 -4.26
C THR A 11 -10.69 -26.22 -4.20
N GLY A 12 -11.23 -25.53 -3.20
CA GLY A 12 -12.66 -25.24 -3.07
C GLY A 12 -12.97 -23.76 -3.25
N GLU A 13 -14.24 -23.40 -3.06
CA GLU A 13 -14.68 -22.01 -3.08
C GLU A 13 -14.02 -21.16 -1.98
N ILE A 14 -13.68 -19.93 -2.35
CA ILE A 14 -13.04 -18.92 -1.52
C ILE A 14 -13.94 -17.70 -1.49
N ALA A 15 -14.40 -17.31 -0.31
CA ALA A 15 -15.20 -16.11 -0.12
C ALA A 15 -14.28 -14.91 0.14
N LEU A 16 -14.33 -13.90 -0.73
CA LEU A 16 -13.51 -12.69 -0.63
C LEU A 16 -14.27 -11.59 0.14
N PRO A 17 -13.65 -11.00 1.18
CA PRO A 17 -14.30 -10.01 2.01
C PRO A 17 -14.65 -8.75 1.23
N ARG A 18 -15.86 -8.25 1.46
CA ARG A 18 -16.32 -6.98 0.91
C ARG A 18 -16.57 -5.97 2.03
N TYR A 19 -16.12 -4.74 1.82
CA TYR A 19 -16.35 -3.60 2.71
C TYR A 19 -17.26 -2.60 2.01
N ASP A 20 -18.32 -2.17 2.68
CA ASP A 20 -19.27 -1.17 2.19
C ASP A 20 -19.01 0.14 2.93
N LYS A 21 -18.49 1.13 2.20
CA LYS A 21 -18.15 2.45 2.74
C LYS A 21 -19.38 3.29 3.07
N SER A 22 -20.55 2.98 2.50
CA SER A 22 -21.78 3.78 2.67
C SER A 22 -22.48 3.55 4.01
N LYS A 23 -22.26 2.39 4.62
CA LYS A 23 -22.89 2.01 5.89
C LYS A 23 -22.55 2.96 7.03
N HIS A 24 -23.43 3.01 8.03
CA HIS A 24 -23.27 3.81 9.24
C HIS A 24 -22.93 5.28 8.95
N ASN A 25 -23.68 5.89 8.02
CA ASN A 25 -23.49 7.28 7.58
C ASN A 25 -22.06 7.56 7.10
N GLY A 26 -21.53 6.70 6.22
CA GLY A 26 -20.19 6.88 5.65
C GLY A 26 -19.02 6.41 6.53
N ARG A 27 -19.30 5.89 7.74
CA ARG A 27 -18.27 5.27 8.59
C ARG A 27 -17.83 3.90 8.09
N GLY A 28 -18.68 3.28 7.27
CA GLY A 28 -18.47 1.99 6.63
C GLY A 28 -18.63 0.80 7.57
N ASP A 29 -18.85 -0.37 6.98
CA ASP A 29 -18.84 -1.66 7.67
C ASP A 29 -18.51 -2.78 6.69
N ARG A 30 -18.24 -3.97 7.23
CA ARG A 30 -18.18 -5.20 6.44
C ARG A 30 -19.56 -5.46 5.78
N ALA A 31 -19.54 -5.82 4.51
CA ALA A 31 -20.73 -6.28 3.80
C ALA A 31 -21.17 -7.66 4.33
N PRO A 32 -22.47 -8.00 4.31
CA PRO A 32 -22.91 -9.34 4.68
C PRO A 32 -22.28 -10.40 3.77
N LEU A 33 -22.10 -11.61 4.29
CA LEU A 33 -21.47 -12.72 3.55
C LEU A 33 -22.15 -13.03 2.21
N SER A 34 -23.45 -12.75 2.08
CA SER A 34 -24.20 -12.91 0.84
C SER A 34 -23.76 -11.98 -0.30
N GLU A 35 -23.04 -10.91 0.02
CA GLU A 35 -22.50 -9.95 -0.95
C GLU A 35 -20.99 -10.16 -1.21
N TRP A 36 -20.39 -11.15 -0.58
CA TRP A 36 -18.99 -11.49 -0.79
C TRP A 36 -18.84 -12.24 -2.11
N ASP A 37 -17.78 -11.92 -2.85
CA ASP A 37 -17.48 -12.63 -4.08
C ASP A 37 -16.93 -14.02 -3.74
N CYS A 38 -17.57 -15.06 -4.25
CA CYS A 38 -17.07 -16.43 -4.18
C CYS A 38 -16.27 -16.76 -5.45
N LYS A 39 -15.05 -17.25 -5.28
CA LYS A 39 -14.18 -17.67 -6.38
C LYS A 39 -13.72 -19.10 -6.16
N GLN A 40 -13.73 -19.90 -7.21
CA GLN A 40 -13.14 -21.23 -7.19
C GLN A 40 -11.62 -21.10 -7.10
N GLY A 41 -11.00 -21.77 -6.12
CA GLY A 41 -9.55 -21.79 -5.97
C GLY A 41 -8.86 -22.96 -6.71
N PRO A 42 -7.51 -22.91 -6.79
CA PRO A 42 -6.67 -21.78 -6.40
C PRO A 42 -6.80 -20.63 -7.40
N LEU A 43 -6.49 -19.40 -6.97
CA LEU A 43 -6.49 -18.25 -7.88
C LEU A 43 -5.17 -18.20 -8.67
N ASP A 44 -5.24 -17.97 -9.98
CA ASP A 44 -4.04 -17.78 -10.81
C ASP A 44 -3.28 -16.51 -10.42
N VAL A 45 -4.02 -15.42 -10.17
CA VAL A 45 -3.46 -14.13 -9.77
C VAL A 45 -4.35 -13.50 -8.70
N LEU A 46 -3.72 -13.07 -7.60
CA LEU A 46 -4.34 -12.23 -6.57
C LEU A 46 -3.63 -10.88 -6.53
N LEU A 47 -4.34 -9.81 -6.90
CA LEU A 47 -3.85 -8.45 -6.74
C LEU A 47 -4.30 -7.88 -5.40
N LEU A 48 -3.33 -7.52 -4.56
CA LEU A 48 -3.55 -6.84 -3.29
C LEU A 48 -3.08 -5.40 -3.42
N GLU A 49 -3.99 -4.44 -3.25
CA GLU A 49 -3.71 -3.02 -3.40
C GLU A 49 -4.13 -2.22 -2.16
N GLY A 50 -3.45 -1.11 -1.91
CA GLY A 50 -3.72 -0.24 -0.78
C GLY A 50 -2.69 0.90 -0.68
N TRP A 51 -3.17 2.08 -0.29
CA TRP A 51 -2.37 3.32 -0.27
C TRP A 51 -1.15 3.27 0.67
N CYS A 52 -1.18 2.44 1.71
CA CYS A 52 -0.09 2.25 2.66
C CYS A 52 0.68 0.93 2.48
N MET A 53 0.39 0.17 1.41
CA MET A 53 1.11 -1.08 1.12
C MET A 53 2.59 -0.78 0.91
N GLY A 54 3.43 -1.49 1.65
CA GLY A 54 4.88 -1.30 1.68
C GLY A 54 5.39 -0.32 2.75
N PHE A 55 4.51 0.36 3.50
CA PHE A 55 4.95 1.07 4.69
C PHE A 55 5.43 0.07 5.75
N GLN A 56 6.53 0.43 6.42
CA GLN A 56 7.14 -0.40 7.45
C GLN A 56 7.26 0.42 8.73
N ALA A 57 7.00 -0.24 9.86
CA ALA A 57 7.23 0.35 11.16
C ALA A 57 8.70 0.76 11.30
N ILE A 58 8.93 1.95 11.86
CA ILE A 58 10.26 2.43 12.21
C ILE A 58 10.54 2.16 13.69
N ASP A 59 11.80 2.28 14.09
CA ASP A 59 12.19 2.16 15.50
C ASP A 59 11.47 3.20 16.36
N ASP A 60 10.99 2.81 17.54
CA ASP A 60 10.23 3.69 18.43
C ASP A 60 11.08 4.84 19.00
N SER A 61 12.41 4.72 18.95
CA SER A 61 13.36 5.79 19.29
C SER A 61 13.65 6.75 18.14
N CYS A 62 13.13 6.49 16.93
CA CYS A 62 13.37 7.34 15.78
C CYS A 62 12.79 8.74 16.00
N SER A 63 13.61 9.78 15.88
CA SER A 63 13.19 11.18 16.09
C SER A 63 12.10 11.68 15.13
N LYS A 64 11.87 10.96 14.03
CA LYS A 64 10.80 11.25 13.06
C LYS A 64 9.44 10.69 13.47
N LEU A 65 9.41 9.78 14.46
CA LEU A 65 8.18 9.20 14.96
C LEU A 65 7.53 10.18 15.95
N SER A 66 6.50 10.88 15.49
CA SER A 66 5.71 11.74 16.37
C SER A 66 4.83 10.93 17.33
N GLU A 67 4.42 11.55 18.44
CA GLU A 67 3.57 10.92 19.44
C GLU A 67 2.27 10.34 18.84
N HIS A 68 1.63 11.11 17.95
CA HIS A 68 0.40 10.71 17.27
C HIS A 68 0.59 9.51 16.32
N MET A 69 1.81 9.28 15.84
CA MET A 69 2.13 8.18 14.93
C MET A 69 2.55 6.90 15.63
N LYS A 70 2.76 6.89 16.95
CA LYS A 70 3.19 5.68 17.68
C LYS A 70 2.20 4.52 17.54
N VAL A 71 0.91 4.80 17.65
CA VAL A 71 -0.13 3.76 17.50
C VAL A 71 -0.12 3.21 16.08
N VAL A 72 -0.10 4.07 15.07
CA VAL A 72 -0.01 3.65 13.65
C VAL A 72 1.26 2.85 13.38
N ASN A 73 2.40 3.28 13.94
CA ASN A 73 3.68 2.60 13.82
C ASN A 73 3.64 1.19 14.42
N MET A 74 2.98 1.03 15.57
CA MET A 74 2.77 -0.27 16.19
C MET A 74 1.91 -1.18 15.32
N GLU A 75 0.78 -0.67 14.80
CA GLU A 75 -0.13 -1.46 13.95
C GLU A 75 0.52 -1.88 12.62
N LEU A 76 1.41 -1.04 12.06
CA LEU A 76 2.16 -1.39 10.84
C LEU A 76 3.03 -2.65 11.00
N ARG A 77 3.43 -3.03 12.22
CA ARG A 77 4.18 -4.28 12.45
C ARG A 77 3.36 -5.52 12.08
N ALA A 78 2.03 -5.44 12.12
CA ALA A 78 1.17 -6.54 11.70
C ALA A 78 1.26 -6.80 10.18
N PHE A 79 1.69 -5.82 9.39
CA PHE A 79 1.81 -5.95 7.93
C PHE A 79 2.99 -6.84 7.52
N ASP A 80 3.96 -7.10 8.39
CA ASP A 80 5.08 -7.99 8.07
C ASP A 80 4.59 -9.40 7.67
N LYS A 81 3.56 -9.90 8.36
CA LYS A 81 2.92 -11.19 8.01
C LYS A 81 2.23 -11.17 6.65
N LEU A 82 1.70 -10.01 6.25
CA LEU A 82 1.11 -9.82 4.92
C LEU A 82 2.22 -9.83 3.87
N TYR A 83 3.32 -9.12 4.13
CA TYR A 83 4.44 -9.04 3.20
C TYR A 83 5.11 -10.40 2.98
N GLU A 84 5.20 -11.24 4.01
CA GLU A 84 5.69 -12.63 3.90
C GLU A 84 4.91 -13.51 2.90
N GLU A 85 3.68 -13.14 2.56
CA GLU A 85 2.83 -13.89 1.63
C GLU A 85 2.85 -13.33 0.20
N LEU A 86 3.58 -12.23 -0.06
CA LEU A 86 3.63 -11.59 -1.38
C LEU A 86 4.73 -12.19 -2.26
N ASP A 87 4.37 -12.54 -3.50
CA ASP A 87 5.33 -13.03 -4.51
C ASP A 87 5.96 -11.89 -5.33
N GLY A 88 5.34 -10.71 -5.33
CA GLY A 88 5.80 -9.52 -6.04
C GLY A 88 5.14 -8.24 -5.52
N LEU A 89 5.75 -7.09 -5.83
CA LEU A 89 5.25 -5.77 -5.44
C LEU A 89 5.28 -4.79 -6.62
N ILE A 90 4.21 -4.02 -6.79
CA ILE A 90 4.19 -2.85 -7.69
C ILE A 90 4.19 -1.60 -6.82
N ARG A 91 5.18 -0.73 -7.00
CA ARG A 91 5.32 0.54 -6.29
C ARG A 91 5.10 1.69 -7.25
N MET A 92 4.14 2.56 -6.94
CA MET A 92 3.96 3.84 -7.62
C MET A 92 4.61 4.94 -6.79
N LYS A 93 5.58 5.63 -7.38
CA LYS A 93 6.35 6.73 -6.77
C LYS A 93 5.88 8.05 -7.37
N ILE A 94 5.46 8.98 -6.52
CA ILE A 94 5.17 10.36 -6.91
C ILE A 94 6.32 11.28 -6.50
N GLU A 95 6.54 12.34 -7.27
CA GLU A 95 7.60 13.32 -7.01
C GLU A 95 7.15 14.40 -6.01
N ASP A 96 5.87 14.76 -6.07
CA ASP A 96 5.26 15.76 -5.19
C ASP A 96 4.08 15.14 -4.43
N LEU A 97 4.07 15.30 -3.10
CA LEU A 97 2.97 14.84 -2.25
C LEU A 97 1.75 15.76 -2.35
N ASP A 98 1.92 17.01 -2.78
CA ASP A 98 0.83 17.98 -2.88
C ASP A 98 -0.19 17.54 -3.95
N TRP A 99 0.25 16.76 -4.94
CA TRP A 99 -0.65 16.13 -5.93
C TRP A 99 -1.73 15.25 -5.29
N VAL A 100 -1.50 14.67 -4.11
CA VAL A 100 -2.53 13.86 -3.43
C VAL A 100 -3.75 14.73 -3.07
N TYR A 101 -3.55 15.99 -2.68
CA TYR A 101 -4.65 16.90 -2.40
C TYR A 101 -5.42 17.24 -3.67
N GLU A 102 -4.71 17.60 -4.74
CA GLU A 102 -5.31 17.91 -6.03
C GLU A 102 -6.08 16.72 -6.59
N TRP A 103 -5.45 15.54 -6.54
CA TRP A 103 -6.02 14.32 -7.07
C TRP A 103 -7.24 13.85 -6.30
N ARG A 104 -7.28 14.09 -4.99
CA ARG A 104 -8.45 13.79 -4.16
C ARG A 104 -9.59 14.77 -4.39
N GLU A 105 -9.29 16.02 -4.67
CA GLU A 105 -10.27 17.08 -4.93
C GLU A 105 -10.97 16.91 -6.28
N GLN A 106 -10.23 16.53 -7.34
CA GLN A 106 -10.79 16.36 -8.68
C GLN A 106 -12.09 15.51 -8.74
N PRO A 107 -12.16 14.29 -8.16
CA PRO A 107 -13.41 13.52 -8.16
C PRO A 107 -14.53 14.16 -7.30
N GLU A 108 -14.20 14.84 -6.19
CA GLU A 108 -15.23 15.54 -5.39
C GLU A 108 -15.78 16.75 -6.14
N GLN A 109 -14.94 17.46 -6.87
CA GLN A 109 -15.37 18.55 -7.74
C GLN A 109 -16.38 18.06 -8.78
N LEU A 110 -16.09 16.96 -9.47
CA LEU A 110 -17.01 16.37 -10.44
C LEU A 110 -18.34 15.95 -9.80
N LEU A 111 -18.32 15.44 -8.56
CA LEU A 111 -19.54 15.12 -7.83
C LEU A 111 -20.35 16.38 -7.46
N ARG A 112 -19.69 17.46 -7.01
CA ARG A 112 -20.35 18.75 -6.71
C ARG A 112 -20.94 19.39 -7.96
N GLU A 113 -20.23 19.36 -9.09
CA GLU A 113 -20.72 19.86 -10.38
C GLU A 113 -21.94 19.06 -10.89
N ALA A 114 -22.01 17.77 -10.54
CA ALA A 114 -23.13 16.89 -10.83
C ALA A 114 -24.25 16.93 -9.77
N ASP A 115 -24.20 17.85 -8.80
CA ASP A 115 -25.13 17.99 -7.68
C ASP A 115 -25.32 16.67 -6.87
N LYS A 116 -24.23 15.91 -6.72
CA LYS A 116 -24.18 14.69 -5.92
C LYS A 116 -23.57 14.98 -4.55
N PRO A 117 -23.87 14.17 -3.51
CA PRO A 117 -23.21 14.27 -2.22
C PRO A 117 -21.69 14.17 -2.37
N ALA A 118 -20.98 15.18 -1.88
CA ALA A 118 -19.54 15.32 -1.99
C ALA A 118 -18.99 16.18 -0.86
N MET A 119 -17.72 15.98 -0.54
CA MET A 119 -16.99 16.82 0.39
C MET A 119 -16.70 18.19 -0.22
N THR A 120 -16.73 19.23 0.60
CA THR A 120 -16.24 20.56 0.26
C THR A 120 -14.71 20.56 0.11
N PRO A 121 -14.11 21.57 -0.55
CA PRO A 121 -12.65 21.65 -0.68
C PRO A 121 -11.91 21.63 0.67
N ASN A 122 -12.50 22.19 1.73
CA ASN A 122 -11.90 22.16 3.07
C ASN A 122 -12.01 20.79 3.73
N GLU A 123 -13.14 20.10 3.56
CA GLU A 123 -13.31 18.72 4.04
C GLU A 123 -12.39 17.75 3.28
N VAL A 124 -12.13 17.98 1.99
CA VAL A 124 -11.11 17.24 1.23
C VAL A 124 -9.73 17.43 1.84
N ARG A 125 -9.33 18.66 2.14
CA ARG A 125 -8.03 18.93 2.78
C ARG A 125 -7.94 18.25 4.14
N ASP A 126 -8.93 18.44 5.01
CA ASP A 126 -9.00 17.78 6.33
C ASP A 126 -8.93 16.24 6.20
N PHE A 127 -9.64 15.68 5.22
CA PHE A 127 -9.58 14.26 4.93
C PHE A 127 -8.16 13.82 4.57
N VAL A 128 -7.50 14.50 3.62
CA VAL A 128 -6.15 14.16 3.16
C VAL A 128 -5.11 14.37 4.27
N ASP A 129 -5.27 15.40 5.10
CA ASP A 129 -4.38 15.73 6.22
C ASP A 129 -4.25 14.57 7.22
N ARG A 130 -5.27 13.72 7.34
CA ARG A 130 -5.24 12.54 8.21
C ARG A 130 -4.29 11.44 7.71
N PHE A 131 -3.96 11.42 6.42
CA PHE A 131 -3.05 10.45 5.80
C PHE A 131 -1.62 10.98 5.69
N MET A 132 -1.46 12.30 5.58
CA MET A 132 -0.17 12.96 5.36
C MET A 132 0.91 12.66 6.39
N PRO A 133 0.62 12.54 7.70
CA PRO A 133 1.61 12.09 8.68
C PRO A 133 2.23 10.75 8.30
N ALA A 134 1.44 9.78 7.83
CA ALA A 134 1.94 8.48 7.41
C ALA A 134 2.86 8.59 6.19
N TYR A 135 2.47 9.36 5.17
CA TYR A 135 3.36 9.63 4.03
C TYR A 135 4.68 10.26 4.49
N LYS A 136 4.64 11.31 5.31
CA LYS A 136 5.84 12.00 5.81
C LYS A 136 6.74 11.09 6.65
N THR A 137 6.18 10.15 7.41
CA THR A 137 6.94 9.23 8.26
C THR A 137 7.54 8.07 7.47
N TYR A 138 6.78 7.41 6.58
CA TYR A 138 7.14 6.09 6.05
C TYR A 138 7.58 6.09 4.58
N LEU A 139 7.20 7.11 3.79
CA LEU A 139 7.39 7.09 2.34
C LEU A 139 8.87 7.11 1.93
N LYS A 140 9.72 7.77 2.72
CA LYS A 140 11.17 7.83 2.44
C LYS A 140 11.79 6.44 2.37
N GLU A 141 11.50 5.59 3.35
CA GLU A 141 12.02 4.22 3.38
C GLU A 141 11.40 3.37 2.27
N LEU A 142 10.09 3.51 2.04
CA LEU A 142 9.42 2.83 0.92
C LEU A 142 10.04 3.19 -0.44
N TYR A 143 10.48 4.44 -0.65
CA TYR A 143 11.10 4.90 -1.89
C TYR A 143 12.61 4.63 -1.98
N THR A 144 13.25 4.18 -0.90
CA THR A 144 14.67 3.84 -0.91
C THR A 144 14.88 2.51 -1.61
N ASP A 145 15.76 2.47 -2.61
CA ASP A 145 15.99 1.26 -3.38
C ASP A 145 16.84 0.25 -2.59
N PRO A 146 16.46 -1.05 -2.55
CA PRO A 146 17.22 -2.09 -1.84
C PRO A 146 18.65 -2.25 -2.34
N SER A 147 18.92 -1.89 -3.60
CA SER A 147 20.22 -2.04 -4.25
C SER A 147 21.31 -1.14 -3.65
N HIS A 148 20.94 -0.01 -3.02
CA HIS A 148 21.88 0.91 -2.40
C HIS A 148 22.46 0.40 -1.07
N GLY A 149 21.95 -0.71 -0.53
CA GLY A 149 22.52 -1.40 0.64
C GLY A 149 23.78 -2.22 0.34
N ARG A 150 24.12 -2.48 -0.93
CA ARG A 150 25.27 -3.32 -1.31
C ARG A 150 26.63 -2.61 -1.19
N THR A 151 26.67 -1.27 -1.27
CA THR A 151 27.89 -0.46 -1.13
C THR A 151 28.18 -0.03 0.31
N ALA A 152 27.31 -0.36 1.27
CA ALA A 152 27.50 -0.02 2.68
C ALA A 152 28.49 -0.98 3.37
N SER A 153 29.34 -0.42 4.24
CA SER A 153 30.36 -1.16 4.99
C SER A 153 29.75 -2.26 5.88
N ALA A 154 30.53 -3.30 6.19
CA ALA A 154 30.04 -4.47 6.95
C ALA A 154 29.42 -4.12 8.33
N ARG A 155 29.80 -3.00 8.95
CA ARG A 155 29.17 -2.49 10.19
C ARG A 155 27.75 -1.93 9.95
N SER A 156 27.53 -1.27 8.80
CA SER A 156 26.21 -0.80 8.35
C SER A 156 25.25 -1.97 8.11
N ARG A 157 25.77 -3.11 7.62
CA ARG A 157 25.00 -4.35 7.38
C ARG A 157 24.54 -5.03 8.67
N GLN A 158 25.23 -4.82 9.79
CA GLN A 158 24.88 -5.43 11.07
C GLN A 158 23.84 -4.60 11.85
N GLN A 159 23.71 -3.31 11.52
CA GLN A 159 22.69 -2.42 12.07
C GLN A 159 21.42 -2.34 11.18
N MET A 160 21.53 -2.57 9.87
CA MET A 160 20.41 -2.85 8.94
C MET A 160 19.94 -4.32 8.95
N ARG A 161 20.23 -5.07 10.01
CA ARG A 161 20.10 -6.54 10.04
C ARG A 161 18.81 -7.06 10.67
N SER A 162 17.74 -6.29 10.54
CA SER A 162 16.40 -6.84 10.33
C SER A 162 16.03 -6.48 8.89
N SER A 163 16.55 -7.21 7.89
CA SER A 163 16.07 -6.99 6.53
C SER A 163 14.64 -7.51 6.51
N SER A 164 13.69 -6.59 6.57
CA SER A 164 12.29 -6.93 6.46
C SER A 164 12.06 -7.81 5.23
N TYR A 165 11.17 -8.79 5.31
CA TYR A 165 10.85 -9.66 4.17
C TYR A 165 10.47 -8.83 2.93
N LEU A 166 9.81 -7.70 3.14
CA LEU A 166 9.50 -6.73 2.08
C LEU A 166 10.71 -6.33 1.23
N ALA A 167 11.92 -6.24 1.80
CA ALA A 167 13.13 -5.88 1.07
C ALA A 167 13.57 -6.96 0.07
N THR A 168 13.18 -8.22 0.24
CA THR A 168 13.54 -9.33 -0.66
C THR A 168 12.56 -9.53 -1.81
N ILE A 169 11.33 -9.02 -1.69
CA ILE A 169 10.27 -9.20 -2.68
C ILE A 169 10.63 -8.54 -4.03
N PRO A 170 10.54 -9.29 -5.15
CA PRO A 170 10.65 -8.75 -6.51
C PRO A 170 9.69 -7.57 -6.74
N ARG A 171 10.14 -6.50 -7.39
CA ARG A 171 9.25 -5.35 -7.61
C ARG A 171 9.46 -4.59 -8.90
N LEU A 172 8.36 -3.99 -9.34
CA LEU A 172 8.30 -2.98 -10.40
C LEU A 172 8.08 -1.61 -9.75
N VAL A 173 8.88 -0.64 -10.14
CA VAL A 173 8.76 0.74 -9.66
C VAL A 173 8.38 1.64 -10.81
N PHE A 174 7.19 2.25 -10.72
CA PHE A 174 6.72 3.28 -11.63
C PHE A 174 6.91 4.65 -10.98
N SER A 175 7.57 5.57 -11.68
CA SER A 175 7.52 6.99 -11.33
C SER A 175 6.31 7.60 -12.03
N ILE A 176 5.42 8.22 -11.28
CA ILE A 176 4.16 8.80 -11.75
C ILE A 176 4.29 10.32 -11.74
N THR A 177 3.82 10.97 -12.81
CA THR A 177 3.81 12.44 -12.96
C THR A 177 2.51 13.04 -12.42
N ALA A 178 2.39 14.37 -12.47
CA ALA A 178 1.16 15.10 -12.12
C ALA A 178 -0.07 14.62 -12.93
N ASP A 179 0.14 14.15 -14.16
CA ASP A 179 -0.90 13.62 -15.05
C ASP A 179 -1.35 12.19 -14.68
N ARG A 180 -0.78 11.62 -13.61
CA ARG A 180 -1.02 10.23 -13.15
C ARG A 180 -0.57 9.16 -14.14
N GLU A 181 0.36 9.52 -15.02
CA GLU A 181 0.95 8.61 -16.00
C GLU A 181 2.39 8.21 -15.62
N PRO A 182 2.87 7.02 -16.03
CA PRO A 182 4.27 6.67 -15.88
C PRO A 182 5.19 7.63 -16.65
N ALA A 183 6.12 8.27 -15.96
CA ALA A 183 7.12 9.14 -16.58
C ALA A 183 8.05 8.38 -17.53
N THR A 184 8.36 7.12 -17.19
CA THR A 184 9.25 6.23 -17.94
C THR A 184 8.83 4.76 -17.75
N LYS A 185 9.50 3.83 -18.46
CA LYS A 185 9.34 2.40 -18.20
C LYS A 185 9.64 2.07 -16.73
N PRO A 186 8.92 1.11 -16.13
CA PRO A 186 9.16 0.74 -14.75
C PRO A 186 10.59 0.22 -14.55
N ILE A 187 11.15 0.52 -13.39
CA ILE A 187 12.43 -0.05 -12.96
C ILE A 187 12.16 -1.40 -12.31
N GLU A 188 12.86 -2.43 -12.77
CA GLU A 188 12.75 -3.79 -12.26
C GLU A 188 13.81 -4.06 -11.17
N PHE A 189 13.40 -4.64 -10.05
CA PHE A 189 14.31 -5.10 -9.00
C PHE A 189 14.03 -6.55 -8.66
N ASN A 190 15.02 -7.43 -8.87
CA ASN A 190 14.91 -8.88 -8.67
C ASN A 190 13.66 -9.49 -9.33
N PHE A 191 13.13 -8.83 -10.36
CA PHE A 191 11.95 -9.26 -11.09
C PHE A 191 12.41 -10.16 -12.23
N THR A 192 12.36 -11.48 -12.01
CA THR A 192 12.62 -12.43 -13.09
C THR A 192 11.29 -12.77 -13.74
N SER A 193 11.03 -12.28 -14.96
CA SER A 193 9.85 -12.66 -15.75
C SER A 193 9.73 -14.18 -15.99
N GLU A 194 10.78 -14.94 -15.66
CA GLU A 194 10.82 -16.40 -15.77
C GLU A 194 9.89 -17.13 -14.77
N THR A 195 9.46 -16.50 -13.66
CA THR A 195 8.46 -17.07 -12.76
C THR A 195 7.01 -16.91 -13.25
N LEU A 196 6.79 -16.18 -14.34
CA LEU A 196 5.48 -16.04 -14.99
C LEU A 196 5.34 -16.98 -16.21
N LYS A 197 6.31 -17.87 -16.43
CA LYS A 197 6.38 -18.75 -17.61
C LYS A 197 5.94 -20.20 -17.36
N ASP A 198 5.54 -20.54 -16.14
CA ASP A 198 4.99 -21.85 -15.79
C ASP A 198 3.46 -21.78 -15.61
#